data_AF-A0A944SPA5-F1
#
_entry.id   AF-A0A944SPA5-F1
#
_cell.length_a   1.000
_cell.length_b   1.000
_cell.length_c   1.000
_cell.angle_alpha   90.00
_cell.angle_beta   90.00
_cell.angle_gamma   90.00
#
_symmetry.space_group_name_H-M   'P 1'
#
loop_
_entity.id
_entity.type
_entity.pdbx_description
1 polymer ?
#
loop_
_entity_poly.entity_id
_entity_poly.type
_entity_poly.pdbx_seq_one_letter_code
_entity_poly.pdbx_strand_id
1 'polypeptide(L)'
;MILITRPVSQTKNLESLLNKNNFDYALFPAFEINKLNNKAPAEKYDVIIFISVNAVNYAEEYFGNLFIDSFKVFAVGPVTANQLFKKHVVVDCFPKTNASSLELLKMKECSELSNKKILIVRGKGGSETLKNYLSSSNQVDYLEVYERTPCELTKIHNESLMSFLNEPDGILMVTSNESLLNIIRLVNSVSPDYYEILKVR
;
A
#
# COMPACT_ATOMS: atom_id res chain seq x y z
N MET A 1 4.66 -9.08 23.57
CA MET A 1 5.29 -8.13 22.62
C MET A 1 4.78 -8.35 21.20
N ILE A 2 4.68 -7.31 20.38
CA ILE A 2 4.19 -7.38 18.99
C ILE A 2 5.34 -7.14 18.00
N LEU A 3 5.56 -8.07 17.06
CA LEU A 3 6.52 -7.87 15.96
C LEU A 3 5.82 -7.25 14.75
N ILE A 4 6.12 -5.97 14.48
CA ILE A 4 5.49 -5.19 13.42
C ILE A 4 6.26 -5.39 12.12
N THR A 5 5.61 -6.00 11.13
CA THR A 5 6.24 -6.37 9.86
C THR A 5 5.93 -5.43 8.69
N ARG A 6 5.15 -4.37 8.97
CA ARG A 6 4.80 -3.35 7.98
C ARG A 6 6.02 -2.49 7.65
N PRO A 7 6.07 -1.87 6.45
CA PRO A 7 7.08 -0.88 6.13
C PRO A 7 7.15 0.22 7.18
N VAL A 8 8.35 0.61 7.60
CA VAL A 8 8.59 1.58 8.68
C VAL A 8 7.85 2.91 8.46
N SER A 9 7.73 3.36 7.21
CA SER A 9 7.00 4.59 6.88
C SER A 9 5.50 4.52 7.20
N GLN A 10 4.94 3.33 7.44
CA GLN A 10 3.51 3.07 7.68
C GLN A 10 3.19 2.58 9.10
N THR A 11 4.17 2.58 10.02
CA THR A 11 3.98 2.05 11.38
C THR A 11 3.50 3.09 12.39
N LYS A 12 3.76 4.38 12.17
CA LYS A 12 3.51 5.46 13.15
C LYS A 12 2.16 5.42 13.86
N ASN A 13 1.06 5.21 13.12
CA ASN A 13 -0.27 5.16 13.73
C ASN A 13 -0.43 3.94 14.65
N LEU A 14 0.04 2.77 14.18
CA LEU A 14 0.02 1.54 14.97
C LEU A 14 0.91 1.67 16.20
N GLU A 15 2.13 2.18 16.05
CA GLU A 15 3.03 2.45 17.18
C GLU A 15 2.38 3.36 18.22
N SER A 16 1.70 4.43 17.79
CA SER A 16 0.97 5.31 18.71
C SER A 16 -0.15 4.57 19.46
N LEU A 17 -0.89 3.69 18.79
CA LEU A 17 -1.94 2.87 19.41
C LEU A 17 -1.34 1.86 20.41
N LEU A 18 -0.24 1.20 20.06
CA LEU A 18 0.42 0.23 20.94
C LEU A 18 0.97 0.92 22.19
N ASN A 19 1.69 2.03 22.01
CA ASN A 19 2.20 2.84 23.12
C ASN A 19 1.07 3.32 24.04
N LYS A 20 -0.06 3.79 23.48
CA LYS A 20 -1.22 4.24 24.26
C LYS A 20 -1.84 3.12 25.11
N ASN A 21 -1.72 1.87 24.67
CA ASN A 21 -2.26 0.70 25.37
C ASN A 21 -1.16 -0.10 26.10
N ASN A 22 0.04 0.46 26.28
CA ASN A 22 1.17 -0.17 26.97
C ASN A 22 1.56 -1.55 26.40
N PHE A 23 1.50 -1.72 25.08
CA PHE A 23 2.02 -2.91 24.40
C PHE A 23 3.43 -2.67 23.90
N ASP A 24 4.36 -3.52 24.31
CA ASP A 24 5.71 -3.56 23.74
C ASP A 24 5.69 -4.05 22.29
N TYR A 25 6.54 -3.45 21.46
CA TYR A 25 6.69 -3.83 20.07
C TYR A 25 8.13 -3.70 19.59
N ALA A 26 8.45 -4.41 18.50
CA ALA A 26 9.65 -4.14 17.72
C ALA A 26 9.35 -4.15 16.23
N LEU A 27 10.24 -3.52 15.46
CA LEU A 27 10.09 -3.33 14.02
C LEU A 27 10.86 -4.42 13.27
N PHE A 28 10.14 -5.19 12.45
CA PHE A 28 10.73 -6.20 11.59
C PHE A 28 10.19 -6.01 10.16
N PRO A 29 10.47 -4.86 9.52
CA PRO A 29 9.83 -4.50 8.27
C PRO A 29 10.13 -5.53 7.19
N ALA A 30 9.09 -6.12 6.59
CA ALA A 30 9.26 -7.07 5.50
C ALA A 30 9.47 -6.36 4.14
N PHE A 31 9.05 -5.11 3.99
CA PHE A 31 9.23 -4.38 2.75
C PHE A 31 9.61 -2.94 3.01
N GLU A 32 10.35 -2.39 2.07
CA GLU A 32 10.55 -0.96 1.91
C GLU A 32 9.61 -0.44 0.84
N ILE A 33 9.23 0.84 0.97
CA ILE A 33 8.47 1.55 -0.06
C ILE A 33 9.39 2.59 -0.66
N ASN A 34 9.73 2.37 -1.93
CA ASN A 34 10.65 3.22 -2.67
C ASN A 34 9.87 4.04 -3.71
N LYS A 35 10.13 5.34 -3.74
CA LYS A 35 9.53 6.22 -4.76
C LYS A 35 10.10 5.88 -6.14
N LEU A 36 9.23 5.84 -7.15
CA LEU A 36 9.64 5.75 -8.54
C LEU A 36 9.62 7.15 -9.15
N ASN A 37 10.72 7.51 -9.83
CA ASN A 37 10.84 8.77 -10.53
C ASN A 37 10.47 8.57 -12.00
N ASN A 38 9.17 8.43 -12.25
CA ASN A 38 8.64 8.32 -13.60
C ASN A 38 8.38 9.70 -14.20
N LYS A 39 8.27 9.77 -15.53
CA LYS A 39 7.86 11.02 -16.18
C LYS A 39 6.39 11.28 -15.86
N ALA A 40 6.06 12.55 -15.66
CA ALA A 40 4.67 12.97 -15.58
C ALA A 40 3.92 12.53 -16.84
N PRO A 41 2.66 12.07 -16.73
CA PRO A 41 1.86 11.81 -17.91
C PRO A 41 1.74 13.07 -18.76
N ALA A 42 2.01 12.93 -20.06
CA ALA A 42 1.89 14.02 -21.02
C ALA A 42 0.46 14.15 -21.58
N GLU A 43 -0.35 13.11 -21.41
CA GLU A 43 -1.73 13.06 -21.87
C GLU A 43 -2.71 13.49 -20.78
N LYS A 44 -3.88 13.96 -21.22
CA LYS A 44 -5.02 14.28 -20.34
C LYS A 44 -5.88 13.03 -20.13
N TYR A 45 -6.45 12.93 -18.94
CA TYR A 45 -7.31 11.82 -18.53
C TYR A 45 -8.67 12.32 -18.07
N ASP A 46 -9.73 11.62 -18.45
CA ASP A 46 -11.09 11.89 -17.99
C ASP A 46 -11.29 11.47 -16.53
N VAL A 47 -10.62 10.38 -16.13
CA VAL A 47 -10.72 9.77 -14.79
C VAL A 47 -9.35 9.38 -14.28
N ILE A 48 -9.05 9.72 -13.03
CA ILE A 48 -7.81 9.35 -12.34
C ILE A 48 -8.17 8.54 -11.10
N ILE A 49 -7.68 7.31 -11.02
CA ILE A 49 -7.99 6.36 -9.96
C ILE A 49 -6.77 6.15 -9.07
N PHE A 50 -6.88 6.47 -7.79
CA PHE A 50 -5.84 6.20 -6.79
C PHE A 50 -6.14 4.93 -6.01
N ILE A 51 -5.22 3.96 -6.06
CA ILE A 51 -5.44 2.65 -5.44
C ILE A 51 -4.86 2.50 -4.03
N SER A 52 -4.13 3.48 -3.51
CA SER A 52 -3.57 3.43 -2.16
C SER A 52 -3.18 4.81 -1.65
N VAL A 53 -3.03 4.94 -0.33
CA VAL A 53 -2.46 6.14 0.32
C VAL A 53 -1.05 6.44 -0.20
N ASN A 54 -0.24 5.41 -0.46
CA ASN A 54 1.09 5.59 -1.04
C ASN A 54 1.00 6.17 -2.45
N ALA A 55 0.09 5.67 -3.28
CA ALA A 55 -0.12 6.20 -4.62
C ALA A 55 -0.44 7.71 -4.59
N VAL A 56 -1.26 8.15 -3.62
CA VAL A 56 -1.55 9.58 -3.43
C VAL A 56 -0.29 10.36 -3.06
N ASN A 57 0.45 9.89 -2.04
CA ASN A 57 1.61 10.60 -1.52
C ASN A 57 2.75 10.70 -2.55
N TYR A 58 3.05 9.62 -3.24
CA TYR A 58 4.17 9.60 -4.20
C TYR A 58 3.79 10.24 -5.54
N ALA A 59 2.50 10.42 -5.84
CA ALA A 59 2.06 11.11 -7.04
C ALA A 59 1.87 12.62 -6.85
N GLU A 60 2.02 13.15 -5.63
CA GLU A 60 1.75 14.55 -5.31
C GLU A 60 2.52 15.52 -6.23
N GLU A 61 3.76 15.19 -6.59
CA GLU A 61 4.57 16.02 -7.49
C GLU A 61 3.98 16.12 -8.91
N TYR A 62 3.18 15.14 -9.34
CA TYR A 62 2.55 15.11 -10.65
C TYR A 62 1.18 15.78 -10.66
N PHE A 63 0.65 16.24 -9.51
CA PHE A 63 -0.71 16.78 -9.42
C PHE A 63 -0.93 17.98 -10.35
N GLY A 64 0.07 18.84 -10.53
CA GLY A 64 0.00 19.95 -11.48
C GLY A 64 -0.15 19.52 -12.94
N ASN A 65 0.31 18.32 -13.29
CA ASN A 65 0.16 17.73 -14.62
C ASN A 65 -1.11 16.88 -14.75
N LEU A 66 -1.49 16.20 -13.66
CA LEU A 66 -2.64 15.31 -13.62
C LEU A 66 -3.98 16.08 -13.61
N PHE A 67 -4.02 17.20 -12.89
CA PHE A 67 -5.26 17.95 -12.64
C PHE A 67 -5.37 19.17 -13.54
N ILE A 68 -5.14 18.95 -14.84
CA ILE A 68 -5.33 19.96 -15.89
C ILE A 68 -6.69 19.69 -16.54
N ASP A 69 -7.59 20.66 -16.45
CA ASP A 69 -8.98 20.64 -16.96
C ASP A 69 -10.00 19.82 -16.14
N SER A 70 -11.12 19.45 -16.76
CA SER A 70 -12.19 18.69 -16.13
C SER A 70 -11.83 17.21 -16.07
N PHE A 71 -11.65 16.69 -14.86
CA PHE A 71 -11.41 15.28 -14.57
C PHE A 71 -12.33 14.80 -13.45
N LYS A 72 -12.44 13.49 -13.29
CA LYS A 72 -12.96 12.86 -12.08
C LYS A 72 -11.85 12.13 -11.33
N VAL A 73 -11.83 12.23 -10.00
CA VAL A 73 -10.88 11.52 -9.15
C VAL A 73 -11.59 10.44 -8.35
N PHE A 74 -11.16 9.20 -8.56
CA PHE A 74 -11.68 8.06 -7.83
C PHE A 74 -10.64 7.53 -6.86
N ALA A 75 -11.11 6.97 -5.74
CA ALA A 75 -10.25 6.30 -4.77
C ALA A 75 -10.79 4.92 -4.44
N VAL A 76 -9.90 3.96 -4.21
CA VAL A 76 -10.30 2.57 -3.90
C VAL A 76 -11.00 2.40 -2.55
N GLY A 77 -11.00 3.44 -1.70
CA GLY A 77 -11.63 3.39 -0.39
C GLY A 77 -11.44 4.67 0.42
N PRO A 78 -12.03 4.72 1.63
CA PRO A 78 -12.19 5.95 2.40
C PRO A 78 -10.87 6.52 2.92
N VAL A 79 -9.89 5.67 3.26
CA VAL A 79 -8.59 6.13 3.74
C VAL A 79 -7.80 6.82 2.61
N THR A 80 -7.84 6.27 1.40
CA THR A 80 -7.23 6.86 0.21
C THR A 80 -7.93 8.16 -0.17
N ALA A 81 -9.27 8.19 -0.13
CA ALA A 81 -10.05 9.40 -0.39
C ALA A 81 -9.73 10.51 0.61
N ASN A 82 -9.64 10.18 1.91
CA ASN A 82 -9.25 11.14 2.94
C ASN A 82 -7.82 11.67 2.74
N GLN A 83 -6.89 10.85 2.22
CA GLN A 83 -5.55 11.33 1.90
C GLN A 83 -5.56 12.33 0.74
N LEU A 84 -6.37 12.11 -0.29
CA LEU A 84 -6.58 13.07 -1.39
C LEU A 84 -7.19 14.38 -0.89
N PHE A 85 -8.19 14.30 0.00
CA PHE A 85 -8.80 15.47 0.62
C PHE A 85 -7.79 16.32 1.40
N LYS A 86 -6.89 15.69 2.17
CA LYS A 86 -5.79 16.39 2.88
C LYS A 86 -4.82 17.09 1.94
N LYS A 87 -4.80 16.70 0.66
CA LYS A 87 -4.01 17.32 -0.41
C LYS A 87 -4.85 18.27 -1.27
N HIS A 88 -6.03 18.67 -0.79
CA HIS A 88 -6.95 19.57 -1.47
C HIS A 88 -7.50 19.03 -2.80
N VAL A 89 -7.52 17.71 -2.97
CA VAL A 89 -8.12 17.04 -4.13
C VAL A 89 -9.52 16.57 -3.78
N VAL A 90 -10.51 17.00 -4.56
CA VAL A 90 -11.90 16.52 -4.45
C VAL A 90 -11.99 15.12 -5.03
N VAL A 91 -12.66 14.20 -4.32
CA VAL A 91 -12.84 12.80 -4.75
C VAL A 91 -14.29 12.57 -5.13
N ASP A 92 -14.54 12.22 -6.39
CA ASP A 92 -15.87 12.06 -6.97
C ASP A 92 -16.51 10.70 -6.64
N CYS A 93 -15.69 9.66 -6.46
CA CYS A 93 -16.19 8.30 -6.25
C CYS A 93 -15.23 7.46 -5.41
N PHE A 94 -15.75 6.83 -4.36
CA PHE A 94 -15.05 5.81 -3.58
C PHE A 94 -16.05 5.01 -2.73
N PRO A 95 -15.81 3.70 -2.51
CA PRO A 95 -16.68 2.90 -1.66
C PRO A 95 -16.58 3.40 -0.21
N LYS A 96 -17.73 3.68 0.41
CA LYS A 96 -17.80 4.19 1.81
C LYS A 96 -17.48 3.11 2.84
N THR A 97 -17.78 1.86 2.51
CA THR A 97 -17.56 0.66 3.34
C THR A 97 -16.79 -0.36 2.52
N ASN A 98 -15.75 -0.96 3.10
CA ASN A 98 -14.84 -1.93 2.47
C ASN A 98 -14.04 -1.36 1.29
N ALA A 99 -12.72 -1.22 1.48
CA ALA A 99 -11.82 -0.72 0.44
C ALA A 99 -11.33 -1.88 -0.44
N SER A 100 -11.70 -1.90 -1.73
CA SER A 100 -11.09 -2.79 -2.72
C SER A 100 -11.37 -2.35 -4.15
N SER A 101 -10.56 -2.83 -5.09
CA SER A 101 -10.79 -2.66 -6.53
C SER A 101 -12.18 -3.13 -6.95
N LEU A 102 -12.64 -4.26 -6.39
CA LEU A 102 -13.95 -4.83 -6.70
C LEU A 102 -15.09 -3.96 -6.15
N GLU A 103 -14.94 -3.39 -4.96
CA GLU A 103 -15.95 -2.51 -4.38
C GLU A 103 -16.06 -1.19 -5.16
N LEU A 104 -14.94 -0.63 -5.62
CA LEU A 104 -14.97 0.53 -6.51
C LEU A 104 -15.68 0.22 -7.83
N LEU A 105 -15.41 -0.94 -8.43
CA LEU A 105 -16.05 -1.38 -9.68
C LEU A 105 -17.56 -1.65 -9.54
N LYS A 106 -18.09 -1.82 -8.32
CA LYS A 106 -19.54 -1.92 -8.09
C LYS A 106 -20.23 -0.56 -8.06
N MET A 107 -19.48 0.54 -7.94
CA MET A 107 -20.04 1.88 -7.94
C MET A 107 -20.45 2.26 -9.35
N LYS A 108 -21.68 2.76 -9.51
CA LYS A 108 -22.27 3.12 -10.80
C LYS A 108 -21.35 4.08 -11.58
N GLU A 109 -20.77 5.05 -10.89
CA GLU A 109 -19.86 6.05 -11.44
C GLU A 109 -18.59 5.44 -12.05
N CYS A 110 -18.19 4.24 -11.62
CA CYS A 110 -17.04 3.51 -12.13
C CYS A 110 -17.43 2.41 -13.13
N SER A 111 -18.48 1.63 -12.84
CA SER A 111 -18.92 0.53 -13.70
C SER A 111 -19.46 0.98 -15.05
N GLU A 112 -20.06 2.17 -15.12
CA GLU A 112 -20.67 2.72 -16.35
C GLU A 112 -19.70 3.59 -17.17
N LEU A 113 -18.41 3.65 -16.80
CA LEU A 113 -17.42 4.35 -17.60
C LEU A 113 -17.26 3.68 -18.97
N SER A 114 -17.44 4.47 -20.03
CA SER A 114 -17.26 4.04 -21.41
C SER A 114 -16.66 5.16 -22.25
N ASN A 115 -15.79 4.80 -23.19
CA ASN A 115 -15.05 5.69 -24.07
C ASN A 115 -14.27 6.78 -23.32
N LYS A 116 -13.68 6.43 -22.16
CA LYS A 116 -12.85 7.32 -21.34
C LYS A 116 -11.37 6.98 -21.42
N LYS A 117 -10.53 8.00 -21.22
CA LYS A 117 -9.12 7.85 -20.85
C LYS A 117 -9.01 7.81 -19.34
N ILE A 118 -8.55 6.69 -18.81
CA ILE A 118 -8.44 6.43 -17.37
C ILE A 118 -6.98 6.26 -17.00
N LEU A 119 -6.51 7.00 -16.01
CA LEU A 119 -5.20 6.79 -15.41
C LEU A 119 -5.36 6.10 -14.05
N ILE A 120 -4.72 4.96 -13.87
CA ILE A 120 -4.64 4.29 -12.56
C ILE A 120 -3.27 4.59 -11.95
N VAL A 121 -3.29 5.34 -10.84
CA VAL A 121 -2.09 5.70 -10.07
C VAL A 121 -1.86 4.64 -9.00
N ARG A 122 -0.72 3.95 -9.08
CA ARG A 122 -0.45 2.74 -8.29
C ARG A 122 1.01 2.56 -7.90
N GLY A 123 1.27 1.53 -7.10
CA GLY A 123 2.61 0.96 -6.99
C GLY A 123 2.89 0.02 -8.17
N LYS A 124 4.16 -0.19 -8.48
CA LYS A 124 4.64 -1.13 -9.48
C LYS A 124 4.26 -2.57 -9.11
N GLY A 125 3.69 -3.28 -10.08
CA GLY A 125 3.06 -4.58 -9.84
C GLY A 125 1.81 -4.51 -8.97
N GLY A 126 1.18 -5.64 -8.66
CA GLY A 126 -0.05 -5.74 -7.85
C GLY A 126 -1.30 -6.16 -8.66
N SER A 127 -2.50 -5.88 -8.13
CA SER A 127 -3.77 -6.32 -8.74
C SER A 127 -4.05 -5.64 -10.09
N GLU A 128 -4.28 -6.46 -11.12
CA GLU A 128 -4.71 -6.03 -12.46
C GLU A 128 -6.24 -5.91 -12.59
N THR A 129 -7.00 -6.12 -11.52
CA THR A 129 -8.47 -6.22 -11.55
C THR A 129 -9.13 -4.98 -12.16
N LEU A 130 -8.70 -3.77 -11.77
CA LEU A 130 -9.28 -2.53 -12.30
C LEU A 130 -9.02 -2.37 -13.80
N LYS A 131 -7.77 -2.57 -14.24
CA LYS A 131 -7.41 -2.43 -15.66
C LYS A 131 -8.10 -3.46 -16.51
N ASN A 132 -8.06 -4.73 -16.10
CA ASN A 132 -8.71 -5.82 -16.84
C ASN A 132 -10.21 -5.56 -17.05
N TYR A 133 -10.90 -5.03 -16.03
CA TYR A 133 -12.32 -4.70 -16.15
C TYR A 133 -12.55 -3.47 -17.04
N LEU A 134 -11.88 -2.36 -16.75
CA LEU A 134 -12.14 -1.07 -17.38
C LEU A 134 -11.64 -1.00 -18.83
N SER A 135 -10.60 -1.74 -19.18
CA SER A 135 -10.04 -1.78 -20.55
C SER A 135 -10.98 -2.36 -21.59
N SER A 136 -12.07 -3.03 -21.17
CA SER A 136 -13.09 -3.53 -22.11
C SER A 136 -13.83 -2.41 -22.85
N SER A 137 -13.93 -1.21 -22.25
CA SER A 137 -14.70 -0.10 -22.78
C SER A 137 -13.96 1.25 -22.74
N ASN A 138 -12.70 1.26 -22.26
CA ASN A 138 -11.95 2.49 -21.98
C ASN A 138 -10.46 2.30 -22.34
N GLN A 139 -9.76 3.42 -22.59
CA GLN A 139 -8.30 3.43 -22.61
C GLN A 139 -7.81 3.53 -21.15
N VAL A 140 -6.96 2.60 -20.72
CA VAL A 140 -6.50 2.53 -19.32
C VAL A 140 -4.98 2.46 -19.23
N ASP A 141 -4.40 3.49 -18.66
CA ASP A 141 -2.95 3.63 -18.46
C ASP A 141 -2.58 3.49 -16.98
N TYR A 142 -1.31 3.20 -16.74
CA TYR A 142 -0.73 3.18 -15.40
C TYR A 142 0.24 4.33 -15.20
N LEU A 143 0.15 4.95 -14.02
CA LEU A 143 1.23 5.73 -13.44
C LEU A 143 1.72 5.00 -12.18
N GLU A 144 2.84 4.30 -12.32
CA GLU A 144 3.51 3.65 -11.19
C GLU A 144 4.37 4.70 -10.47
N VAL A 145 4.09 5.00 -9.20
CA VAL A 145 4.78 6.08 -8.46
C VAL A 145 5.62 5.59 -7.28
N TYR A 146 5.49 4.30 -6.95
CA TYR A 146 6.33 3.65 -5.96
C TYR A 146 6.49 2.17 -6.29
N GLU A 147 7.48 1.53 -5.69
CA GLU A 147 7.60 0.08 -5.68
C GLU A 147 7.79 -0.44 -4.25
N ARG A 148 7.43 -1.71 -4.06
CA ARG A 148 7.67 -2.44 -2.82
C ARG A 148 8.87 -3.35 -3.08
N THR A 149 9.93 -3.16 -2.33
CA THR A 149 11.12 -4.03 -2.42
C THR A 149 11.26 -4.80 -1.11
N PRO A 150 11.51 -6.12 -1.16
CA PRO A 150 11.84 -6.89 0.03
C PRO A 150 12.98 -6.21 0.80
N CYS A 151 12.83 -6.06 2.12
CA CYS A 151 13.94 -5.57 2.95
C CYS A 151 15.08 -6.58 2.90
N GLU A 152 16.31 -6.08 2.87
CA GLU A 152 17.50 -6.87 3.19
C GLU A 152 17.72 -6.94 4.71
N LEU A 153 18.52 -7.91 5.14
CA LEU A 153 18.79 -8.07 6.56
C LEU A 153 19.56 -6.86 7.09
N THR A 154 19.07 -6.30 8.20
CA THR A 154 19.70 -5.15 8.87
C THR A 154 19.82 -5.41 10.37
N LYS A 155 20.58 -4.55 11.06
CA LYS A 155 20.74 -4.62 12.52
C LYS A 155 19.40 -4.58 13.27
N ILE A 156 18.45 -3.78 12.80
CA ILE A 156 17.10 -3.67 13.39
C ILE A 156 16.38 -5.02 13.37
N HIS A 157 16.53 -5.81 12.29
CA HIS A 157 15.92 -7.14 12.20
C HIS A 157 16.48 -8.10 13.26
N ASN A 158 17.80 -8.13 13.44
CA ASN A 158 18.45 -8.98 14.44
C ASN A 158 18.00 -8.60 15.85
N GLU A 159 18.08 -7.32 16.21
CA GLU A 159 17.71 -6.83 17.55
C GLU A 159 16.23 -7.07 17.85
N SER A 160 15.36 -6.80 16.88
CA SER A 160 13.91 -6.98 17.03
C SER A 160 13.52 -8.44 17.17
N LEU A 161 14.16 -9.33 16.39
CA LEU A 161 13.89 -10.77 16.46
C LEU A 161 14.41 -11.37 17.77
N MET A 162 15.61 -11.00 18.22
CA MET A 162 16.14 -11.47 19.51
C MET A 162 15.25 -11.02 20.67
N SER A 163 14.83 -9.74 20.68
CA SER A 163 13.90 -9.22 21.68
C SER A 163 12.57 -9.98 21.66
N PHE A 164 12.01 -10.21 20.47
CA PHE A 164 10.76 -10.95 20.30
C PHE A 164 10.84 -12.41 20.75
N LEU A 165 11.96 -13.09 20.51
CA LEU A 165 12.13 -14.49 20.91
C LEU A 165 12.27 -14.67 22.42
N ASN A 166 12.77 -13.65 23.14
CA ASN A 166 12.84 -13.66 24.61
C ASN A 166 11.46 -13.52 25.28
N GLU A 167 10.44 -13.10 24.52
CA GLU A 167 9.07 -12.95 24.99
C GLU A 167 8.23 -14.20 24.62
N PRO A 168 7.74 -14.98 25.60
CA PRO A 168 7.02 -16.24 25.31
C PRO A 168 5.68 -16.01 24.59
N ASP A 169 4.96 -14.93 24.90
CA ASP A 169 3.65 -14.58 24.34
C ASP A 169 3.76 -13.52 23.22
N GLY A 170 4.75 -13.68 22.35
CA GLY A 170 5.00 -12.80 21.21
C GLY A 170 3.94 -12.95 20.11
N ILE A 171 3.42 -11.83 19.59
CA ILE A 171 2.48 -11.81 18.45
C ILE A 171 3.18 -11.31 17.20
N LEU A 172 3.24 -12.14 16.15
CA LEU A 172 3.71 -11.76 14.82
C LEU A 172 2.53 -11.33 13.94
N MET A 173 2.55 -10.10 13.43
CA MET A 173 1.55 -9.65 12.47
C MET A 173 2.01 -9.89 11.04
N VAL A 174 1.13 -10.42 10.19
CA VAL A 174 1.38 -10.61 8.76
C VAL A 174 0.13 -10.22 7.97
N THR A 175 0.29 -9.41 6.92
CA THR A 175 -0.84 -8.84 6.17
C THR A 175 -0.96 -9.37 4.74
N SER A 176 -0.04 -10.22 4.29
CA SER A 176 -0.09 -10.89 2.98
C SER A 176 0.85 -12.10 2.93
N ASN A 177 0.57 -13.04 2.02
CA ASN A 177 1.46 -14.19 1.76
C ASN A 177 2.86 -13.74 1.34
N GLU A 178 2.94 -12.69 0.52
CA GLU A 178 4.22 -12.09 0.08
C GLU A 178 5.04 -11.60 1.28
N SER A 179 4.39 -10.97 2.26
CA SER A 179 5.03 -10.55 3.51
C SER A 179 5.46 -11.74 4.35
N LEU A 180 4.63 -12.78 4.46
CA LEU A 180 5.00 -13.99 5.19
C LEU A 180 6.29 -14.59 4.63
N LEU A 181 6.35 -14.77 3.31
CA LEU A 181 7.52 -15.35 2.64
C LEU A 181 8.78 -14.52 2.87
N ASN A 182 8.68 -13.19 2.79
CA ASN A 182 9.86 -12.37 3.04
C ASN A 182 10.28 -12.33 4.52
N ILE A 183 9.33 -12.40 5.46
CA ILE A 183 9.65 -12.56 6.88
C ILE A 183 10.40 -13.87 7.11
N ILE A 184 9.93 -14.98 6.54
CA ILE A 184 10.61 -16.28 6.63
C ILE A 184 12.03 -16.20 6.04
N ARG A 185 12.21 -15.53 4.90
CA ARG A 185 13.54 -15.28 4.30
C ARG A 185 14.45 -14.54 5.26
N LEU A 186 13.98 -13.44 5.84
CA LEU A 186 14.73 -12.59 6.78
C LEU A 186 15.09 -13.35 8.05
N VAL A 187 14.15 -14.06 8.67
CA VAL A 187 14.39 -14.88 9.87
C VAL A 187 15.45 -15.94 9.60
N ASN A 188 15.34 -16.70 8.50
CA ASN A 188 16.34 -17.70 8.13
C ASN A 188 17.73 -17.11 7.88
N SER A 189 17.79 -15.85 7.41
CA SER A 189 19.04 -15.12 7.21
C SER A 189 19.65 -14.65 8.54
N VAL A 190 18.85 -14.48 9.60
CA VAL A 190 19.36 -14.26 10.96
C VAL A 190 19.92 -15.56 11.55
N SER A 191 19.07 -16.59 11.61
CA SER A 191 19.44 -17.93 12.05
C SER A 191 18.35 -18.94 11.64
N PRO A 192 18.70 -20.08 11.02
CA PRO A 192 17.75 -21.16 10.76
C PRO A 192 17.05 -21.68 12.03
N ASP A 193 17.73 -21.67 13.18
CA ASP A 193 17.15 -22.15 14.45
C ASP A 193 15.99 -21.26 14.92
N TYR A 194 16.05 -19.95 14.63
CA TYR A 194 14.97 -19.02 14.98
C TYR A 194 13.70 -19.29 14.19
N TYR A 195 13.82 -19.79 12.97
CA TYR A 195 12.66 -20.20 12.18
C TYR A 195 11.95 -21.40 12.81
N GLU A 196 12.70 -22.39 13.30
CA GLU A 196 12.10 -23.53 14.00
C GLU A 196 11.39 -23.11 15.29
N ILE A 197 11.96 -22.16 16.05
CA ILE A 197 11.29 -21.60 17.24
C ILE A 197 9.97 -20.90 16.86
N LEU A 198 9.97 -20.10 15.78
CA LEU A 198 8.77 -19.39 15.33
C LEU A 198 7.67 -20.32 14.80
N LYS A 199 7.99 -21.49 14.27
CA LYS A 199 6.97 -22.46 13.79
C LYS A 199 6.14 -23.06 14.92
N VAL A 200 6.70 -23.16 16.12
CA VAL A 200 6.10 -23.85 17.26
C VAL A 200 5.31 -22.87 18.15
N ARG A 201 5.41 -21.56 17.87
CA ARG A 201 4.60 -20.50 18.48
C ARG A 201 3.39 -20.18 17.61
#